data_AF-A0A960UNL6-F1
#
_entry.id   AF-A0A960UNL6-F1
#
_cell.length_a   1.000
_cell.length_b   1.000
_cell.length_c   1.000
_cell.angle_alpha   90.00
_cell.angle_beta   90.00
_cell.angle_gamma   90.00
#
_symmetry.space_group_name_H-M   'P 1'
#
loop_
_entity.id
_entity.type
_entity.pdbx_description
1 polymer ?
#
loop_
_entity_poly.entity_id
_entity_poly.type
_entity_poly.pdbx_seq_one_letter_code
_entity_poly.pdbx_strand_id
1 'polypeptide(L)'
;MRSYLRVLPFERYSERGDALKALLAGELVSIKFPGLVDKEVNELSDFLYRLLSELDLAFLSEPSFVIAKELISNASKANAKRTYLNFESVDTTNPSEYSRAMRAYATRVLERWDEFRKEHKNDPHYILVNFQLKEKHLHMEIRNNVELFPNEVERIQSRLALFKEHQELDAVFSSVRDESEGAGLGLVLILVLLQNAGIPGNHFRIDSSDGQTISRVAFPRDQEEAKARNRYIQDVLNELDALPSFPENIQDLWNLCNSPSASIQVITSRVEKDPALTAQVLKLANSAGFMTRTRNPGLTDAIKIIGLKGLGNLLMVAGARKIMSSRYRKKDLESIWDNSNRVSFFAGKIARQDAYARDFASVSGLLYELGKIVLISLKPELIQKIQDMLERGRIRNTALMEEVALGIAHPEVGAMLAERWQFPEAIVQAIRFQQKPLQAPEPFKRLIHSVYLAVRIQQASGGKIDYYSIEEDIRKDFAIESPIQFQGLVERLDSEYQLSGGGA
;
A
#
# COMPACT_ATOMS: atom_id res chain seq x y z
N MET A 1 -13.33 -26.01 33.23
CA MET A 1 -12.39 -26.85 32.43
C MET A 1 -11.14 -26.02 32.19
N ARG A 2 -9.92 -26.57 32.28
CA ARG A 2 -8.69 -25.77 32.09
C ARG A 2 -8.48 -25.49 30.60
N SER A 3 -8.65 -24.25 30.18
CA SER A 3 -8.22 -23.78 28.86
C SER A 3 -6.69 -23.76 28.82
N TYR A 4 -6.08 -24.55 27.95
CA TYR A 4 -4.63 -24.55 27.78
C TYR A 4 -4.20 -23.26 27.06
N LEU A 5 -3.42 -22.42 27.73
CA LEU A 5 -2.86 -21.21 27.15
C LEU A 5 -1.69 -21.60 26.23
N ARG A 6 -1.92 -21.63 24.91
CA ARG A 6 -0.88 -21.97 23.94
C ARG A 6 -0.09 -20.71 23.55
N VAL A 7 0.97 -20.44 24.31
CA VAL A 7 1.96 -19.40 23.99
C VAL A 7 2.95 -19.96 22.97
N LEU A 8 3.10 -19.28 21.84
CA LEU A 8 3.99 -19.67 20.75
C LEU A 8 5.13 -18.65 20.57
N PRO A 9 6.40 -19.11 20.43
CA PRO A 9 7.49 -18.25 19.97
C PRO A 9 7.25 -17.88 18.51
N PHE A 10 7.51 -16.61 18.17
CA PHE A 10 7.17 -16.08 16.85
C PHE A 10 7.85 -16.83 15.69
N GLU A 11 9.11 -17.23 15.87
CA GLU A 11 10.03 -17.75 14.84
C GLU A 11 9.63 -19.08 14.18
N ARG A 12 8.58 -19.77 14.66
CA ARG A 12 8.28 -21.16 14.26
C ARG A 12 7.10 -21.27 13.30
N TYR A 13 7.42 -21.24 12.02
CA TYR A 13 6.44 -21.32 10.93
C TYR A 13 5.58 -22.61 10.94
N SER A 14 6.11 -23.73 11.43
CA SER A 14 5.35 -24.99 11.61
C SER A 14 4.28 -24.88 12.70
N GLU A 15 4.57 -24.21 13.82
CA GLU A 15 3.64 -24.05 14.94
C GLU A 15 2.46 -23.13 14.58
N ARG A 16 2.62 -22.23 13.59
CA ARG A 16 1.54 -21.37 13.07
C ARG A 16 0.41 -22.17 12.40
N GLY A 17 0.72 -23.30 11.76
CA GLY A 17 -0.28 -24.18 11.14
C GLY A 17 -1.18 -24.88 12.18
N ASP A 18 -0.63 -25.20 13.35
CA ASP A 18 -1.39 -25.73 14.47
C ASP A 18 -2.08 -24.62 15.29
N ALA A 19 -1.50 -23.41 15.32
CA ALA A 19 -2.13 -22.24 15.92
C ALA A 19 -3.47 -21.91 15.28
N LEU A 20 -3.55 -21.99 13.94
CA LEU A 20 -4.79 -21.80 13.19
C LEU A 20 -5.85 -22.84 13.58
N LYS A 21 -5.48 -24.14 13.64
CA LYS A 21 -6.40 -25.22 14.07
C LYS A 21 -6.88 -25.02 15.51
N ALA A 22 -5.98 -24.67 16.42
CA ALA A 22 -6.30 -24.39 17.83
C ALA A 22 -7.30 -23.21 17.96
N LEU A 23 -7.07 -22.13 17.23
CA LEU A 23 -7.93 -20.95 17.23
C LEU A 23 -9.32 -21.23 16.61
N LEU A 24 -9.38 -22.01 15.53
CA LEU A 24 -10.64 -22.48 14.95
C LEU A 24 -11.41 -23.44 15.90
N ALA A 25 -10.71 -24.17 16.76
CA ALA A 25 -11.30 -24.95 17.86
C ALA A 25 -11.69 -24.08 19.09
N GLY A 26 -11.50 -22.76 19.04
CA GLY A 26 -11.85 -21.83 20.12
C GLY A 26 -10.80 -21.67 21.23
N GLU A 27 -9.59 -22.22 21.06
CA GLU A 27 -8.50 -22.04 22.00
C GLU A 27 -7.95 -20.60 21.98
N LEU A 28 -7.34 -20.19 23.09
CA LEU A 28 -6.63 -18.92 23.22
C LEU A 28 -5.18 -19.10 22.72
N VAL A 29 -4.88 -18.51 21.57
CA VAL A 29 -3.55 -18.50 20.97
C VAL A 29 -2.83 -17.21 21.35
N SER A 30 -1.62 -17.31 21.88
CA SER A 30 -0.79 -16.16 22.27
C SER A 30 0.53 -16.15 21.51
N ILE A 31 0.77 -15.12 20.71
CA ILE A 31 2.06 -14.90 20.02
C ILE A 31 2.90 -13.93 20.86
N LYS A 32 4.13 -14.29 21.23
CA LYS A 32 5.03 -13.41 22.01
C LYS A 32 6.06 -12.70 21.14
N PHE A 33 6.11 -11.37 21.28
CA PHE A 33 7.13 -10.46 20.73
C PHE A 33 8.01 -9.88 21.86
N PRO A 34 9.25 -9.45 21.56
CA PRO A 34 10.08 -8.67 22.49
C PRO A 34 9.44 -7.30 22.80
N GLY A 35 9.90 -6.62 23.86
CA GLY A 35 9.37 -5.30 24.24
C GLY A 35 9.67 -4.19 23.21
N LEU A 36 10.80 -4.31 22.52
CA LEU A 36 11.24 -3.43 21.42
C LEU A 36 11.16 -4.21 20.10
N VAL A 37 10.31 -3.75 19.16
CA VAL A 37 9.95 -4.45 17.91
C VAL A 37 10.14 -3.53 16.69
N ASP A 38 10.45 -4.11 15.52
CA ASP A 38 10.40 -3.42 14.23
C ASP A 38 9.91 -4.38 13.11
N LYS A 39 10.83 -5.01 12.36
CA LYS A 39 10.52 -5.85 11.19
C LYS A 39 9.62 -7.05 11.50
N GLU A 40 9.67 -7.57 12.73
CA GLU A 40 9.03 -8.82 13.13
C GLU A 40 7.51 -8.78 12.95
N VAL A 41 6.87 -7.61 13.06
CA VAL A 41 5.40 -7.52 12.96
C VAL A 41 4.89 -8.00 11.60
N ASN A 42 5.68 -7.88 10.53
CA ASN A 42 5.18 -8.08 9.16
C ASN A 42 4.68 -9.51 8.88
N GLU A 43 5.26 -10.55 9.49
CA GLU A 43 4.81 -11.93 9.28
C GLU A 43 3.46 -12.26 9.96
N LEU A 44 2.94 -11.34 10.78
CA LEU A 44 1.57 -11.42 11.28
C LEU A 44 0.54 -11.27 10.14
N SER A 45 0.92 -10.62 9.03
CA SER A 45 0.06 -10.43 7.85
C SER A 45 -0.36 -11.79 7.25
N ASP A 46 0.59 -12.69 6.99
CA ASP A 46 0.33 -14.07 6.51
C ASP A 46 -0.63 -14.84 7.42
N PHE A 47 -0.44 -14.73 8.74
CA PHE A 47 -1.26 -15.44 9.73
C PHE A 47 -2.68 -14.88 9.78
N LEU A 48 -2.83 -13.55 9.80
CA LEU A 48 -4.13 -12.88 9.78
C LEU A 48 -4.88 -13.14 8.48
N TYR A 49 -4.21 -13.06 7.33
CA TYR A 49 -4.80 -13.36 6.03
C TYR A 49 -5.37 -14.78 5.97
N ARG A 50 -4.60 -15.79 6.41
CA ARG A 50 -5.07 -17.19 6.45
C ARG A 50 -6.22 -17.36 7.44
N LEU A 51 -6.08 -16.86 8.67
CA LEU A 51 -7.12 -16.91 9.70
C LEU A 51 -8.45 -16.29 9.25
N LEU A 52 -8.39 -15.11 8.63
CA LEU A 52 -9.58 -14.40 8.19
C LEU A 52 -10.16 -15.00 6.91
N SER A 53 -9.35 -15.65 6.06
CA SER A 53 -9.83 -16.43 4.91
C SER A 53 -10.62 -17.67 5.37
N GLU A 54 -10.12 -18.44 6.35
CA GLU A 54 -10.81 -19.61 6.93
C GLU A 54 -12.13 -19.23 7.66
N LEU A 55 -12.29 -17.95 8.02
CA LEU A 55 -13.50 -17.41 8.65
C LEU A 55 -14.46 -16.73 7.66
N ASP A 56 -14.15 -16.72 6.36
CA ASP A 56 -14.84 -15.95 5.30
C ASP A 56 -14.95 -14.43 5.62
N LEU A 57 -13.88 -13.91 6.22
CA LEU A 57 -13.65 -12.52 6.63
C LEU A 57 -12.42 -11.91 5.95
N ALA A 58 -11.99 -12.44 4.79
CA ALA A 58 -10.72 -12.06 4.15
C ALA A 58 -10.56 -10.54 3.91
N PHE A 59 -11.66 -9.82 3.67
CA PHE A 59 -11.71 -8.35 3.54
C PHE A 59 -11.25 -7.59 4.80
N LEU A 60 -11.15 -8.25 5.96
CA LEU A 60 -10.60 -7.69 7.19
C LEU A 60 -9.07 -7.86 7.31
N SER A 61 -8.38 -8.53 6.38
CA SER A 61 -6.97 -8.92 6.58
C SER A 61 -6.02 -7.74 6.74
N GLU A 62 -6.04 -6.75 5.84
CA GLU A 62 -5.20 -5.56 5.97
C GLU A 62 -5.67 -4.66 7.12
N PRO A 63 -6.99 -4.39 7.31
CA PRO A 63 -7.47 -3.67 8.48
C PRO A 63 -7.03 -4.27 9.82
N SER A 64 -7.19 -5.59 10.01
CA SER A 64 -6.74 -6.29 11.21
C SER A 64 -5.23 -6.22 11.39
N PHE A 65 -4.45 -6.40 10.30
CA PHE A 65 -3.00 -6.33 10.32
C PHE A 65 -2.48 -4.95 10.72
N VAL A 66 -3.08 -3.88 10.19
CA VAL A 66 -2.66 -2.51 10.50
C VAL A 66 -3.07 -2.09 11.90
N ILE A 67 -4.28 -2.46 12.35
CA ILE A 67 -4.69 -2.27 13.74
C ILE A 67 -3.72 -2.99 14.67
N ALA A 68 -3.36 -4.24 14.38
CA ALA A 68 -2.36 -4.97 15.16
C ALA A 68 -1.00 -4.26 15.17
N LYS A 69 -0.52 -3.84 14.00
CA LYS A 69 0.80 -3.19 13.83
C LYS A 69 0.90 -1.86 14.54
N GLU A 70 -0.14 -1.03 14.49
CA GLU A 70 -0.16 0.25 15.22
C GLU A 70 -0.27 0.05 16.73
N LEU A 71 -1.05 -0.94 17.19
CA LEU A 71 -1.13 -1.28 18.62
C LEU A 71 0.19 -1.86 19.17
N ILE A 72 0.85 -2.75 18.41
CA ILE A 72 2.19 -3.27 18.76
C ILE A 72 3.22 -2.13 18.75
N SER A 73 3.17 -1.23 17.77
CA SER A 73 4.04 -0.05 17.72
C SER A 73 3.86 0.84 18.95
N ASN A 74 2.63 1.09 19.39
CA ASN A 74 2.35 1.92 20.55
C ASN A 74 2.70 1.24 21.88
N ALA A 75 2.50 -0.08 22.01
CA ALA A 75 3.05 -0.86 23.12
C ALA A 75 4.60 -0.79 23.15
N SER A 76 5.25 -0.90 21.99
CA SER A 76 6.72 -0.86 21.91
C SER A 76 7.30 0.53 22.21
N LYS A 77 6.65 1.61 21.76
CA LYS A 77 6.97 3.00 22.17
C LYS A 77 6.80 3.17 23.68
N ALA A 78 5.71 2.65 24.26
CA ALA A 78 5.48 2.70 25.71
C ALA A 78 6.61 2.00 26.47
N ASN A 79 7.02 0.79 26.06
CA ASN A 79 8.15 0.06 26.63
C ASN A 79 9.44 0.89 26.56
N ALA A 80 9.80 1.38 25.36
CA ALA A 80 10.97 2.21 25.15
C ALA A 80 11.01 3.45 26.08
N LYS A 81 9.86 4.08 26.38
CA LYS A 81 9.80 5.15 27.38
C LYS A 81 10.16 4.69 28.80
N ARG A 82 9.71 3.51 29.23
CA ARG A 82 10.00 2.98 30.58
C ARG A 82 11.47 2.59 30.68
N THR A 83 12.01 1.93 29.65
CA THR A 83 13.44 1.64 29.51
C THR A 83 14.28 2.92 29.58
N TYR A 84 13.89 3.96 28.83
CA TYR A 84 14.55 5.26 28.78
C TYR A 84 14.50 6.03 30.12
N LEU A 85 13.32 6.17 30.71
CA LEU A 85 13.13 6.88 31.99
C LEU A 85 13.86 6.20 33.15
N ASN A 86 13.89 4.87 33.16
CA ASN A 86 14.66 4.08 34.15
C ASN A 86 16.17 4.23 33.94
N PHE A 87 16.65 4.17 32.69
CA PHE A 87 18.08 4.35 32.37
C PHE A 87 18.59 5.74 32.74
N GLU A 88 17.83 6.80 32.46
CA GLU A 88 18.19 8.18 32.84
C GLU A 88 17.81 8.51 34.30
N SER A 89 17.33 7.53 35.08
CA SER A 89 16.99 7.66 36.52
C SER A 89 16.03 8.81 36.84
N VAL A 90 15.04 9.03 35.96
CA VAL A 90 14.12 10.19 36.04
C VAL A 90 13.00 9.94 37.04
N ASP A 91 12.77 10.90 37.94
CA ASP A 91 11.59 10.90 38.80
C ASP A 91 10.31 11.16 37.99
N THR A 92 9.59 10.08 37.68
CA THR A 92 8.31 10.14 36.96
C THR A 92 7.16 10.75 37.76
N THR A 93 7.32 10.95 39.08
CA THR A 93 6.33 11.66 39.90
C THR A 93 6.46 13.18 39.81
N ASN A 94 7.60 13.68 39.31
CA ASN A 94 7.88 15.11 39.14
C ASN A 94 7.55 15.56 37.69
N PRO A 95 6.49 16.38 37.48
CA PRO A 95 6.07 16.76 36.13
C PRO A 95 7.13 17.56 35.34
N SER A 96 8.01 18.28 36.03
CA SER A 96 9.07 19.09 35.40
C SER A 96 10.21 18.20 34.87
N GLU A 97 10.64 17.22 35.66
CA GLU A 97 11.64 16.22 35.30
C GLU A 97 11.14 15.34 34.14
N TYR A 98 9.91 14.82 34.24
CA TYR A 98 9.25 14.06 33.18
C TYR A 98 9.14 14.87 31.88
N SER A 99 8.70 16.13 31.96
CA SER A 99 8.59 17.01 30.78
C SER A 99 9.94 17.44 30.19
N ARG A 100 11.04 17.37 30.96
CA ARG A 100 12.41 17.51 30.45
C ARG A 100 12.85 16.23 29.73
N ALA A 101 12.57 15.06 30.30
CA ALA A 101 12.91 13.76 29.71
C ALA A 101 12.15 13.48 28.41
N MET A 102 10.84 13.70 28.34
CA MET A 102 10.06 13.47 27.10
C MET A 102 10.47 14.40 25.94
N ARG A 103 10.99 15.61 26.23
CA ARG A 103 11.60 16.47 25.19
C ARG A 103 12.90 15.91 24.63
N ALA A 104 13.63 15.10 25.39
CA ALA A 104 14.83 14.40 24.92
C ALA A 104 14.53 13.01 24.32
N TYR A 105 13.42 12.36 24.70
CA TYR A 105 13.02 11.04 24.23
C TYR A 105 12.90 10.95 22.69
N ALA A 106 12.36 12.00 22.04
CA ALA A 106 12.25 12.01 20.58
C ALA A 106 13.62 11.86 19.87
N THR A 107 14.60 12.68 20.24
CA THR A 107 15.94 12.69 19.61
C THR A 107 16.87 11.60 20.13
N ARG A 108 16.71 11.16 21.39
CA ARG A 108 17.52 10.08 21.98
C ARG A 108 17.03 8.67 21.65
N VAL A 109 15.72 8.48 21.41
CA VAL A 109 15.12 7.15 21.26
C VAL A 109 14.39 6.97 19.92
N LEU A 110 13.53 7.89 19.49
CA LEU A 110 12.76 7.70 18.26
C LEU A 110 13.61 7.89 17.00
N GLU A 111 14.47 8.90 16.96
CA GLU A 111 15.41 9.15 15.85
C GLU A 111 16.54 8.10 15.78
N ARG A 112 16.83 7.41 16.89
CA ARG A 112 17.92 6.42 17.03
C ARG A 112 17.42 5.03 17.41
N TRP A 113 16.19 4.69 17.01
CA TRP A 113 15.46 3.49 17.41
C TRP A 113 16.27 2.20 17.28
N ASP A 114 16.96 2.07 16.15
CA ASP A 114 17.77 0.90 15.79
C ASP A 114 19.03 0.72 16.67
N GLU A 115 19.53 1.81 17.25
CA GLU A 115 20.70 1.81 18.14
C GLU A 115 20.25 1.56 19.57
N PHE A 116 19.22 2.29 20.02
CA PHE A 116 18.55 2.08 21.31
C PHE A 116 18.09 0.62 21.50
N ARG A 117 17.50 0.01 20.46
CA ARG A 117 17.11 -1.41 20.45
C ARG A 117 18.32 -2.37 20.52
N LYS A 118 19.49 -1.99 20.02
CA LYS A 118 20.72 -2.79 20.08
C LYS A 118 21.43 -2.68 21.44
N GLU A 119 21.31 -1.53 22.10
CA GLU A 119 21.80 -1.29 23.46
C GLU A 119 20.91 -1.98 24.50
N HIS A 120 19.58 -1.86 24.38
CA HIS A 120 18.60 -2.45 25.28
C HIS A 120 18.08 -3.83 24.84
N LYS A 121 18.95 -4.71 24.33
CA LYS A 121 18.58 -6.09 23.89
C LYS A 121 17.99 -6.97 25.00
N ASN A 122 18.39 -6.73 26.25
CA ASN A 122 17.93 -7.48 27.42
C ASN A 122 16.77 -6.78 28.16
N ASP A 123 16.00 -5.94 27.45
CA ASP A 123 14.84 -5.25 28.00
C ASP A 123 13.80 -6.25 28.57
N PRO A 124 13.28 -6.03 29.80
CA PRO A 124 12.38 -6.98 30.46
C PRO A 124 10.93 -6.92 29.95
N HIS A 125 10.60 -5.97 29.06
CA HIS A 125 9.25 -5.83 28.55
C HIS A 125 8.98 -6.79 27.38
N TYR A 126 7.71 -7.11 27.15
CA TYR A 126 7.25 -8.01 26.11
C TYR A 126 5.81 -7.69 25.71
N ILE A 127 5.49 -7.99 24.46
CA ILE A 127 4.16 -7.80 23.89
C ILE A 127 3.59 -9.18 23.55
N LEU A 128 2.36 -9.45 24.01
CA LEU A 128 1.59 -10.62 23.60
C LEU A 128 0.49 -10.17 22.65
N VAL A 129 0.40 -10.82 21.49
CA VAL A 129 -0.75 -10.71 20.58
C VAL A 129 -1.59 -11.97 20.78
N ASN A 130 -2.71 -11.81 21.47
CA ASN A 130 -3.67 -12.86 21.73
C ASN A 130 -4.75 -12.89 20.66
N PHE A 131 -5.14 -14.09 20.23
CA PHE A 131 -6.31 -14.33 19.41
C PHE A 131 -7.24 -15.32 20.11
N GLN A 132 -8.54 -15.03 20.10
CA GLN A 132 -9.57 -15.94 20.59
C GLN A 132 -10.84 -15.84 19.74
N LEU A 133 -11.24 -16.96 19.16
CA LEU A 133 -12.52 -17.08 18.47
C LEU A 133 -13.64 -17.33 19.49
N LYS A 134 -14.72 -16.54 19.42
CA LYS A 134 -15.97 -16.74 20.17
C LYS A 134 -17.13 -16.84 19.20
N GLU A 135 -18.33 -17.13 19.71
CA GLU A 135 -19.54 -17.36 18.91
C GLU A 135 -19.78 -16.27 17.85
N LYS A 136 -19.80 -14.99 18.27
CA LYS A 136 -20.09 -13.85 17.38
C LYS A 136 -18.87 -13.03 16.93
N HIS A 137 -17.71 -13.22 17.55
CA HIS A 137 -16.55 -12.35 17.34
C HIS A 137 -15.22 -13.12 17.31
N LEU A 138 -14.31 -12.70 16.44
CA LEU A 138 -12.88 -12.93 16.61
C LEU A 138 -12.32 -11.79 17.48
N HIS A 139 -11.79 -12.12 18.66
CA HIS A 139 -11.08 -11.15 19.48
C HIS A 139 -9.58 -11.17 19.19
N MET A 140 -9.01 -9.97 19.11
CA MET A 140 -7.58 -9.72 19.10
C MET A 140 -7.23 -8.82 20.30
N GLU A 141 -6.25 -9.21 21.11
CA GLU A 141 -5.76 -8.40 22.23
C GLU A 141 -4.24 -8.21 22.13
N ILE A 142 -3.80 -6.95 22.08
CA ILE A 142 -2.38 -6.59 22.22
C ILE A 142 -2.18 -6.28 23.71
N ARG A 143 -1.49 -7.17 24.42
CA ARG A 143 -1.17 -7.04 25.85
C ARG A 143 0.29 -6.65 26.00
N ASN A 144 0.55 -5.63 26.80
CA ASN A 144 1.88 -5.14 27.12
C ASN A 144 2.10 -5.23 28.64
N ASN A 145 3.26 -5.70 29.11
CA ASN A 145 3.57 -5.81 30.55
C ASN A 145 4.04 -4.47 31.17
N VAL A 146 3.43 -3.39 30.72
CA VAL A 146 3.66 -2.01 31.15
C VAL A 146 2.31 -1.32 31.27
N GLU A 147 2.11 -0.58 32.34
CA GLU A 147 0.93 0.25 32.57
C GLU A 147 1.13 1.66 31.99
N LEU A 148 0.07 2.27 31.47
CA LEU A 148 0.09 3.63 30.93
C LEU A 148 0.28 4.68 32.05
N PHE A 149 1.01 5.76 31.76
CA PHE A 149 1.05 6.90 32.67
C PHE A 149 -0.29 7.68 32.61
N PRO A 150 -0.72 8.38 33.67
CA PRO A 150 -2.03 9.05 33.70
C PRO A 150 -2.25 10.04 32.54
N ASN A 151 -1.22 10.80 32.18
CA ASN A 151 -1.22 11.71 31.04
C ASN A 151 -1.32 10.99 29.67
N GLU A 152 -0.82 9.76 29.56
CA GLU A 152 -1.02 8.92 28.37
C GLU A 152 -2.47 8.43 28.29
N VAL A 153 -3.09 8.08 29.43
CA VAL A 153 -4.52 7.71 29.52
C VAL A 153 -5.42 8.89 29.16
N GLU A 154 -5.19 10.08 29.72
CA GLU A 154 -5.93 11.31 29.38
C GLU A 154 -5.83 11.64 27.89
N ARG A 155 -4.62 11.60 27.32
CA ARG A 155 -4.38 11.82 25.88
C ARG A 155 -5.13 10.80 25.01
N ILE A 156 -5.19 9.53 25.43
CA ILE A 156 -5.96 8.49 24.75
C ILE A 156 -7.46 8.80 24.82
N GLN A 157 -8.01 9.06 26.02
CA GLN A 157 -9.44 9.34 26.21
C GLN A 157 -9.90 10.57 25.41
N SER A 158 -9.09 11.63 25.37
CA SER A 158 -9.34 12.83 24.54
C SER A 158 -9.46 12.48 23.04
N ARG A 159 -8.54 11.66 22.50
CA ARG A 159 -8.61 11.22 21.08
C ARG A 159 -9.80 10.29 20.81
N LEU A 160 -10.16 9.41 21.75
CA LEU A 160 -11.35 8.55 21.67
C LEU A 160 -12.66 9.35 21.75
N ALA A 161 -12.66 10.55 22.35
CA ALA A 161 -13.81 11.45 22.40
C ALA A 161 -14.01 12.20 21.07
N LEU A 162 -12.97 12.86 20.56
CA LEU A 162 -12.99 13.62 19.29
C LEU A 162 -13.56 12.80 18.11
N PHE A 163 -13.25 11.51 18.03
CA PHE A 163 -13.78 10.63 16.99
C PHE A 163 -15.30 10.40 17.11
N LYS A 164 -15.84 10.26 18.34
CA LYS A 164 -17.28 10.07 18.56
C LYS A 164 -18.10 11.28 18.17
N GLU A 165 -17.55 12.47 18.39
CA GLU A 165 -18.19 13.75 18.08
C GLU A 165 -18.26 14.02 16.58
N HIS A 166 -17.18 13.70 15.84
CA HIS A 166 -17.06 14.08 14.44
C HIS A 166 -17.42 13.00 13.42
N GLN A 167 -17.12 11.71 13.67
CA GLN A 167 -17.35 10.56 12.77
C GLN A 167 -16.76 10.64 11.34
N GLU A 168 -16.23 11.78 10.91
CA GLU A 168 -15.61 12.02 9.62
C GLU A 168 -14.10 12.33 9.77
N LEU A 169 -13.29 11.65 8.95
CA LEU A 169 -11.83 11.79 8.88
C LEU A 169 -11.35 13.24 8.82
N ASP A 170 -12.03 14.07 8.02
CA ASP A 170 -11.61 15.44 7.70
C ASP A 170 -11.61 16.37 8.91
N ALA A 171 -12.67 16.31 9.74
CA ALA A 171 -12.75 17.09 10.96
C ALA A 171 -11.66 16.65 11.96
N VAL A 172 -11.48 15.34 12.14
CA VAL A 172 -10.47 14.81 13.08
C VAL A 172 -9.06 15.18 12.63
N PHE A 173 -8.69 15.00 11.35
CA PHE A 173 -7.38 15.44 10.84
C PHE A 173 -7.17 16.95 10.99
N SER A 174 -8.21 17.78 10.78
CA SER A 174 -8.09 19.24 10.92
C SER A 174 -7.81 19.70 12.36
N SER A 175 -8.24 18.91 13.36
CA SER A 175 -8.05 19.17 14.79
C SER A 175 -6.67 18.74 15.33
N VAL A 176 -5.96 17.85 14.62
CA VAL A 176 -4.62 17.37 15.02
C VAL A 176 -3.55 18.33 14.49
N ARG A 177 -3.47 19.50 15.13
CA ARG A 177 -2.50 20.57 14.79
C ARG A 177 -1.23 20.63 15.65
N ASP A 178 -1.19 19.93 16.78
CA ASP A 178 -0.08 20.03 17.74
C ASP A 178 1.04 19.00 17.50
N GLU A 179 2.28 19.48 17.42
CA GLU A 179 3.46 18.71 17.02
C GLU A 179 4.34 18.34 18.23
N SER A 180 3.88 17.39 19.04
CA SER A 180 4.74 16.67 19.99
C SER A 180 4.34 15.19 20.10
N GLU A 181 5.35 14.30 20.20
CA GLU A 181 5.23 12.83 20.27
C GLU A 181 4.11 12.17 19.43
N GLY A 182 4.36 11.92 18.14
CA GLY A 182 3.58 10.92 17.38
C GLY A 182 2.10 11.24 17.15
N ALA A 183 1.65 12.48 17.40
CA ALA A 183 0.35 13.08 17.04
C ALA A 183 -0.94 12.45 17.62
N GLY A 184 -0.92 11.18 18.04
CA GLY A 184 -2.11 10.40 18.44
C GLY A 184 -2.93 9.88 17.26
N LEU A 185 -2.45 10.06 16.02
CA LEU A 185 -3.17 9.67 14.79
C LEU A 185 -3.44 8.17 14.69
N GLY A 186 -2.58 7.30 15.24
CA GLY A 186 -2.76 5.85 15.17
C GLY A 186 -4.07 5.35 15.79
N LEU A 187 -4.54 5.97 16.88
CA LEU A 187 -5.80 5.60 17.53
C LEU A 187 -7.03 6.07 16.74
N VAL A 188 -6.93 7.23 16.10
CA VAL A 188 -7.93 7.71 15.13
C VAL A 188 -7.97 6.76 13.93
N LEU A 189 -6.81 6.35 13.41
CA LEU A 189 -6.68 5.43 12.28
C LEU A 189 -7.34 4.08 12.58
N ILE A 190 -7.11 3.52 13.77
CA ILE A 190 -7.74 2.28 14.24
C ILE A 190 -9.27 2.42 14.29
N LEU A 191 -9.79 3.54 14.80
CA LEU A 191 -11.24 3.77 14.87
C LEU A 191 -11.88 3.94 13.48
N VAL A 192 -11.22 4.62 12.56
CA VAL A 192 -11.68 4.75 11.16
C VAL A 192 -11.62 3.41 10.42
N LEU A 193 -10.54 2.65 10.59
CA LEU A 193 -10.38 1.30 10.04
C LEU A 193 -11.55 0.40 10.42
N LEU A 194 -11.93 0.43 11.70
CA LEU A 194 -13.08 -0.30 12.21
C LEU A 194 -14.39 0.22 11.60
N GLN A 195 -14.63 1.54 11.61
CA GLN A 195 -15.84 2.15 11.06
C GLN A 195 -16.05 1.80 9.57
N ASN A 196 -15.00 1.85 8.75
CA ASN A 196 -15.07 1.49 7.33
C ASN A 196 -15.18 -0.03 7.11
N ALA A 197 -14.57 -0.85 7.97
CA ALA A 197 -14.84 -2.29 8.03
C ALA A 197 -16.27 -2.65 8.50
N GLY A 198 -17.13 -1.65 8.74
CA GLY A 198 -18.49 -1.79 9.26
C GLY A 198 -18.58 -1.93 10.79
N ILE A 199 -17.44 -2.02 11.46
CA ILE A 199 -17.31 -2.40 12.87
C ILE A 199 -17.49 -1.16 13.78
N PRO A 200 -18.50 -1.14 14.67
CA PRO A 200 -18.71 -0.02 15.58
C PRO A 200 -17.54 0.21 16.55
N GLY A 201 -17.15 1.47 16.76
CA GLY A 201 -15.95 1.83 17.54
C GLY A 201 -15.92 1.37 19.01
N ASN A 202 -17.05 0.95 19.60
CA ASN A 202 -17.10 0.33 20.93
C ASN A 202 -16.59 -1.13 20.98
N HIS A 203 -16.28 -1.72 19.80
CA HIS A 203 -15.53 -2.96 19.63
C HIS A 203 -14.03 -2.78 19.90
N PHE A 204 -13.52 -1.54 19.92
CA PHE A 204 -12.16 -1.20 20.33
C PHE A 204 -12.15 -0.61 21.74
N ARG A 205 -11.23 -1.10 22.59
CA ARG A 205 -10.99 -0.59 23.95
C ARG A 205 -9.51 -0.69 24.30
N ILE A 206 -9.07 0.22 25.16
CA ILE A 206 -7.77 0.15 25.83
C ILE A 206 -8.06 0.16 27.33
N ASP A 207 -7.72 -0.95 27.99
CA ASP A 207 -7.76 -1.11 29.44
C ASP A 207 -6.31 -1.02 29.96
N SER A 208 -6.07 -0.37 31.10
CA SER A 208 -4.73 -0.25 31.72
C SER A 208 -4.87 -0.35 33.24
N SER A 209 -4.30 -1.41 33.83
CA SER A 209 -4.30 -1.69 35.27
C SER A 209 -3.27 -2.77 35.62
N ASP A 210 -2.95 -2.91 36.89
CA ASP A 210 -2.20 -4.06 37.44
C ASP A 210 -0.82 -4.28 36.78
N GLY A 211 -0.14 -3.20 36.40
CA GLY A 211 1.14 -3.26 35.68
C GLY A 211 1.04 -3.61 34.19
N GLN A 212 -0.16 -3.62 33.59
CA GLN A 212 -0.38 -4.03 32.20
C GLN A 212 -1.25 -3.05 31.41
N THR A 213 -1.05 -3.02 30.10
CA THR A 213 -1.95 -2.38 29.13
C THR A 213 -2.54 -3.44 28.21
N ILE A 214 -3.84 -3.42 27.97
CA ILE A 214 -4.57 -4.36 27.11
C ILE A 214 -5.37 -3.57 26.08
N SER A 215 -4.92 -3.57 24.84
CA SER A 215 -5.68 -3.03 23.70
C SER A 215 -6.47 -4.16 23.04
N ARG A 216 -7.80 -4.13 23.13
CA ARG A 216 -8.70 -5.17 22.63
C ARG A 216 -9.52 -4.69 21.44
N VAL A 217 -9.62 -5.54 20.42
CA VAL A 217 -10.44 -5.37 19.22
C VAL A 217 -11.36 -6.59 19.09
N ALA A 218 -12.58 -6.40 18.63
CA ALA A 218 -13.55 -7.47 18.37
C ALA A 218 -14.07 -7.38 16.92
N PHE A 219 -13.61 -8.25 16.05
CA PHE A 219 -14.09 -8.34 14.67
C PHE A 219 -15.36 -9.21 14.63
N PRO A 220 -16.48 -8.74 14.03
CA PRO A 220 -17.70 -9.53 13.91
C PRO A 220 -17.47 -10.73 12.98
N ARG A 221 -18.22 -11.82 13.21
CA ARG A 221 -18.19 -13.03 12.38
C ARG A 221 -19.31 -13.12 11.35
N ASP A 222 -20.28 -12.21 11.41
CA ASP A 222 -21.36 -12.15 10.45
C ASP A 222 -20.96 -11.26 9.25
N GLN A 223 -21.09 -11.80 8.04
CA GLN A 223 -20.82 -11.05 6.82
C GLN A 223 -21.85 -9.95 6.57
N GLU A 224 -23.12 -10.12 6.95
CA GLU A 224 -24.14 -9.09 6.74
C GLU A 224 -23.84 -7.85 7.60
N GLU A 225 -23.49 -8.04 8.88
CA GLU A 225 -23.19 -6.94 9.82
C GLU A 225 -21.98 -6.10 9.37
N ALA A 226 -20.98 -6.74 8.77
CA ALA A 226 -19.80 -6.06 8.22
C ALA A 226 -20.06 -5.44 6.82
N LYS A 227 -20.67 -6.19 5.89
CA LYS A 227 -20.89 -5.75 4.50
C LYS A 227 -21.95 -4.64 4.40
N ALA A 228 -23.02 -4.69 5.20
CA ALA A 228 -24.15 -3.76 5.11
C ALA A 228 -23.80 -2.30 5.52
N ARG A 229 -22.60 -2.05 6.04
CA ARG A 229 -22.16 -0.72 6.51
C ARG A 229 -21.15 -0.02 5.61
N ASN A 230 -20.39 -0.74 4.78
CA ASN A 230 -19.42 -0.10 3.89
C ASN A 230 -20.06 0.39 2.59
N ARG A 231 -20.70 1.57 2.65
CA ARG A 231 -21.22 2.27 1.47
C ARG A 231 -20.11 2.59 0.45
N TYR A 232 -18.90 2.90 0.89
CA TYR A 232 -17.84 3.37 -0.02
C TYR A 232 -17.31 2.27 -0.94
N ILE A 233 -17.17 1.03 -0.48
CA ILE A 233 -16.90 -0.12 -1.37
C ILE A 233 -18.04 -0.24 -2.39
N GLN A 234 -19.31 -0.14 -1.96
CA GLN A 234 -20.44 -0.25 -2.89
C GLN A 234 -20.45 0.90 -3.92
N ASP A 235 -20.15 2.14 -3.51
CA ASP A 235 -19.99 3.28 -4.43
C ASP A 235 -18.88 3.03 -5.45
N VAL A 236 -17.74 2.43 -5.03
CA VAL A 236 -16.63 2.04 -5.92
C VAL A 236 -17.02 0.90 -6.88
N LEU A 237 -17.72 -0.13 -6.40
CA LEU A 237 -18.19 -1.23 -7.24
C LEU A 237 -19.21 -0.75 -8.28
N ASN A 238 -20.16 0.10 -7.89
CA ASN A 238 -21.13 0.71 -8.79
C ASN A 238 -20.46 1.60 -9.85
N GLU A 239 -19.41 2.34 -9.49
CA GLU A 239 -18.63 3.15 -10.44
C GLU A 239 -17.81 2.28 -11.42
N LEU A 240 -17.26 1.15 -10.95
CA LEU A 240 -16.63 0.14 -11.80
C LEU A 240 -17.64 -0.57 -12.73
N ASP A 241 -18.88 -0.78 -12.30
CA ASP A 241 -19.98 -1.34 -13.11
C ASP A 241 -20.52 -0.31 -14.13
N ALA A 242 -20.42 0.99 -13.82
CA ALA A 242 -20.82 2.08 -14.70
C ALA A 242 -19.76 2.45 -15.76
N LEU A 243 -18.55 1.87 -15.71
CA LEU A 243 -17.54 2.00 -16.76
C LEU A 243 -17.88 1.06 -17.94
N PRO A 244 -17.76 1.52 -19.19
CA PRO A 244 -18.04 0.69 -20.34
C PRO A 244 -17.02 -0.46 -20.47
N SER A 245 -17.50 -1.58 -21.01
CA SER A 245 -16.67 -2.71 -21.43
C SER A 245 -15.57 -2.25 -22.40
N PHE A 246 -14.44 -2.97 -22.42
CA PHE A 246 -13.35 -2.64 -23.31
C PHE A 246 -13.78 -2.80 -24.79
N PRO A 247 -13.46 -1.86 -25.70
CA PRO A 247 -13.94 -1.94 -27.08
C PRO A 247 -13.44 -3.21 -27.80
N GLU A 248 -14.38 -4.05 -28.23
CA GLU A 248 -14.11 -5.32 -28.91
C GLU A 248 -13.12 -5.14 -30.08
N ASN A 249 -13.26 -4.06 -30.86
CA ASN A 249 -12.39 -3.78 -32.00
C ASN A 249 -10.91 -3.52 -31.63
N ILE A 250 -10.62 -3.15 -30.38
CA ILE A 250 -9.27 -2.99 -29.84
C ILE A 250 -8.79 -4.34 -29.28
N GLN A 251 -9.68 -5.11 -28.64
CA GLN A 251 -9.39 -6.44 -28.11
C GLN A 251 -9.11 -7.47 -29.23
N ASP A 252 -9.90 -7.48 -30.31
CA ASP A 252 -9.65 -8.19 -31.58
C ASP A 252 -8.24 -7.91 -32.11
N LEU A 253 -7.88 -6.62 -32.14
CA LEU A 253 -6.61 -6.17 -32.70
C LEU A 253 -5.43 -6.52 -31.78
N TRP A 254 -5.65 -6.53 -30.47
CA TRP A 254 -4.71 -7.05 -29.48
C TRP A 254 -4.51 -8.57 -29.62
N ASN A 255 -5.60 -9.33 -29.79
CA ASN A 255 -5.55 -10.78 -30.05
C ASN A 255 -4.78 -11.08 -31.36
N LEU A 256 -5.01 -10.30 -32.42
CA LEU A 256 -4.24 -10.39 -33.67
C LEU A 256 -2.75 -10.08 -33.45
N CYS A 257 -2.40 -9.05 -32.66
CA CYS A 257 -1.01 -8.71 -32.35
C CYS A 257 -0.25 -9.80 -31.57
N ASN A 258 -0.95 -10.69 -30.86
CA ASN A 258 -0.36 -11.79 -30.11
C ASN A 258 -0.47 -13.16 -30.81
N SER A 259 -1.19 -13.24 -31.94
CA SER A 259 -1.32 -14.48 -32.71
C SER A 259 -0.06 -14.79 -33.52
N PRO A 260 0.57 -15.99 -33.38
CA PRO A 260 1.76 -16.37 -34.15
C PRO A 260 1.57 -16.43 -35.68
N SER A 261 0.32 -16.38 -36.15
CA SER A 261 -0.05 -16.50 -37.57
C SER A 261 -0.55 -15.19 -38.20
N ALA A 262 -0.57 -14.08 -37.46
CA ALA A 262 -1.15 -12.83 -37.94
C ALA A 262 -0.30 -12.12 -39.00
N SER A 263 -0.95 -11.69 -40.09
CA SER A 263 -0.36 -10.81 -41.09
C SER A 263 -0.25 -9.38 -40.57
N ILE A 264 0.95 -8.80 -40.63
CA ILE A 264 1.18 -7.39 -40.29
C ILE A 264 0.36 -6.44 -41.17
N GLN A 265 0.07 -6.81 -42.43
CA GLN A 265 -0.80 -6.03 -43.33
C GLN A 265 -2.24 -5.99 -42.84
N VAL A 266 -2.77 -7.12 -42.34
CA VAL A 266 -4.12 -7.17 -41.72
C VAL A 266 -4.16 -6.25 -40.49
N ILE A 267 -3.13 -6.31 -39.65
CA ILE A 267 -2.98 -5.45 -38.47
C ILE A 267 -2.92 -3.96 -38.88
N THR A 268 -2.09 -3.58 -39.86
CA THR A 268 -2.04 -2.20 -40.40
C THR A 268 -3.43 -1.74 -40.83
N SER A 269 -4.13 -2.53 -41.66
CA SER A 269 -5.47 -2.18 -42.20
C SER A 269 -6.58 -2.05 -41.15
N ARG A 270 -6.34 -2.52 -39.93
CA ARG A 270 -7.21 -2.32 -38.75
C ARG A 270 -6.82 -1.06 -37.98
N VAL A 271 -5.52 -0.78 -37.83
CA VAL A 271 -5.00 0.47 -37.22
C VAL A 271 -5.41 1.70 -38.04
N GLU A 272 -5.32 1.64 -39.37
CA GLU A 272 -5.66 2.75 -40.30
C GLU A 272 -7.09 3.26 -40.17
N LYS A 273 -8.00 2.45 -39.60
CA LYS A 273 -9.41 2.79 -39.41
C LYS A 273 -9.68 3.66 -38.17
N ASP A 274 -8.72 3.79 -37.26
CA ASP A 274 -8.77 4.77 -36.17
C ASP A 274 -7.62 5.79 -36.36
N PRO A 275 -7.91 7.01 -36.84
CA PRO A 275 -6.90 8.05 -37.06
C PRO A 275 -6.16 8.48 -35.77
N ALA A 276 -6.82 8.40 -34.61
CA ALA A 276 -6.22 8.79 -33.33
C ALA A 276 -5.24 7.72 -32.82
N LEU A 277 -5.54 6.44 -33.07
CA LEU A 277 -4.60 5.33 -32.88
C LEU A 277 -3.44 5.41 -33.88
N THR A 278 -3.74 5.63 -35.17
CA THR A 278 -2.72 5.79 -36.22
C THR A 278 -1.72 6.91 -35.87
N ALA A 279 -2.21 8.07 -35.41
CA ALA A 279 -1.36 9.16 -34.94
C ALA A 279 -0.50 8.77 -33.72
N GLN A 280 -1.02 7.97 -32.78
CA GLN A 280 -0.25 7.46 -31.64
C GLN A 280 0.84 6.46 -32.04
N VAL A 281 0.56 5.53 -32.95
CA VAL A 281 1.53 4.58 -33.49
C VAL A 281 2.67 5.32 -34.21
N LEU A 282 2.32 6.30 -35.05
CA LEU A 282 3.31 7.14 -35.74
C LEU A 282 4.12 8.02 -34.76
N LYS A 283 3.48 8.61 -33.73
CA LYS A 283 4.20 9.38 -32.69
C LYS A 283 5.18 8.49 -31.90
N LEU A 284 4.77 7.26 -31.54
CA LEU A 284 5.62 6.34 -30.78
C LEU A 284 6.84 5.88 -31.60
N ALA A 285 6.66 5.52 -32.88
CA ALA A 285 7.77 5.09 -33.74
C ALA A 285 8.77 6.22 -34.07
N ASN A 286 8.34 7.49 -34.01
CA ASN A 286 9.22 8.66 -34.15
C ASN A 286 9.82 9.15 -32.81
N SER A 287 9.49 8.52 -31.67
CA SER A 287 10.00 8.92 -30.36
C SER A 287 11.47 8.53 -30.15
N ALA A 288 12.16 9.23 -29.23
CA ALA A 288 13.58 9.03 -28.95
C ALA A 288 13.96 7.58 -28.57
N GLY A 289 13.01 6.80 -28.02
CA GLY A 289 13.22 5.38 -27.67
C GLY A 289 13.22 4.42 -28.87
N PHE A 290 12.70 4.84 -30.02
CA PHE A 290 12.50 4.01 -31.23
C PHE A 290 13.20 4.56 -32.49
N MET A 291 13.99 5.64 -32.36
CA MET A 291 14.68 6.27 -33.50
C MET A 291 15.57 5.29 -34.27
N THR A 292 15.12 4.89 -35.45
CA THR A 292 15.93 4.22 -36.47
C THR A 292 16.55 5.24 -37.42
N ARG A 293 17.34 4.80 -38.42
CA ARG A 293 17.83 5.68 -39.49
C ARG A 293 16.70 6.27 -40.37
N THR A 294 15.48 5.73 -40.31
CA THR A 294 14.34 6.15 -41.14
C THR A 294 13.54 7.23 -40.43
N ARG A 295 13.68 8.48 -40.88
CA ARG A 295 12.88 9.63 -40.39
C ARG A 295 11.47 9.54 -40.98
N ASN A 296 10.43 9.71 -40.15
CA ASN A 296 9.01 9.67 -40.56
C ASN A 296 8.60 8.35 -41.27
N PRO A 297 8.67 7.17 -40.60
CA PRO A 297 8.23 5.91 -41.18
C PRO A 297 6.72 5.91 -41.50
N GLY A 298 6.33 5.25 -42.60
CA GLY A 298 4.93 4.92 -42.88
C GLY A 298 4.38 3.91 -41.87
N LEU A 299 3.06 3.80 -41.74
CA LEU A 299 2.43 3.07 -40.63
C LEU A 299 2.87 1.61 -40.50
N THR A 300 2.94 0.85 -41.61
CA THR A 300 3.44 -0.53 -41.58
C THR A 300 4.88 -0.63 -41.05
N ASP A 301 5.73 0.35 -41.35
CA ASP A 301 7.12 0.38 -40.85
C ASP A 301 7.21 0.88 -39.41
N ALA A 302 6.33 1.81 -38.99
CA ALA A 302 6.14 2.16 -37.59
C ALA A 302 5.75 0.94 -36.75
N ILE A 303 4.83 0.10 -37.25
CA ILE A 303 4.43 -1.16 -36.59
C ILE A 303 5.59 -2.17 -36.55
N LYS A 304 6.45 -2.26 -37.58
CA LYS A 304 7.68 -3.08 -37.53
C LYS A 304 8.68 -2.57 -36.48
N ILE A 305 8.84 -1.24 -36.37
CA ILE A 305 9.77 -0.60 -35.42
C ILE A 305 9.32 -0.80 -33.97
N ILE A 306 8.02 -0.71 -33.70
CA ILE A 306 7.43 -0.93 -32.37
C ILE A 306 7.32 -2.42 -32.03
N GLY A 307 7.12 -3.27 -33.03
CA GLY A 307 6.83 -4.70 -32.88
C GLY A 307 5.39 -4.98 -32.44
N LEU A 308 4.88 -6.18 -32.75
CA LEU A 308 3.46 -6.50 -32.51
C LEU A 308 3.09 -6.49 -31.02
N LYS A 309 3.97 -6.96 -30.12
CA LYS A 309 3.79 -6.83 -28.67
C LYS A 309 3.68 -5.37 -28.22
N GLY A 310 4.56 -4.51 -28.71
CA GLY A 310 4.55 -3.07 -28.42
C GLY A 310 3.27 -2.38 -28.93
N LEU A 311 2.77 -2.79 -30.09
CA LEU A 311 1.48 -2.32 -30.63
C LEU A 311 0.30 -2.80 -29.76
N GLY A 312 0.29 -4.08 -29.34
CA GLY A 312 -0.68 -4.62 -28.38
C GLY A 312 -0.73 -3.80 -27.09
N ASN A 313 0.43 -3.49 -26.53
CA ASN A 313 0.55 -2.65 -25.34
C ASN A 313 0.01 -1.21 -25.57
N LEU A 314 0.31 -0.59 -26.70
CA LEU A 314 -0.22 0.73 -27.05
C LEU A 314 -1.74 0.70 -27.24
N LEU A 315 -2.30 -0.37 -27.81
CA LEU A 315 -3.75 -0.56 -27.98
C LEU A 315 -4.49 -0.59 -26.64
N MET A 316 -3.98 -1.34 -25.66
CA MET A 316 -4.56 -1.38 -24.31
C MET A 316 -4.59 0.01 -23.65
N VAL A 317 -3.48 0.75 -23.73
CA VAL A 317 -3.39 2.11 -23.16
C VAL A 317 -4.28 3.11 -23.91
N ALA A 318 -4.34 3.05 -25.23
CA ALA A 318 -5.19 3.92 -26.04
C ALA A 318 -6.68 3.69 -25.75
N GLY A 319 -7.12 2.43 -25.62
CA GLY A 319 -8.47 2.07 -25.22
C GLY A 319 -8.80 2.54 -23.80
N ALA A 320 -7.94 2.24 -22.83
CA ALA A 320 -8.12 2.66 -21.44
C ALA A 320 -8.22 4.19 -21.31
N ARG A 321 -7.28 4.94 -21.93
CA ARG A 321 -7.31 6.41 -21.93
C ARG A 321 -8.58 6.95 -22.59
N LYS A 322 -9.04 6.35 -23.70
CA LYS A 322 -10.30 6.74 -24.38
C LYS A 322 -11.52 6.56 -23.49
N ILE A 323 -11.62 5.44 -22.75
CA ILE A 323 -12.69 5.20 -21.77
C ILE A 323 -12.63 6.24 -20.65
N MET A 324 -11.50 6.33 -19.93
CA MET A 324 -11.40 7.20 -18.75
C MET A 324 -11.59 8.69 -19.12
N SER A 325 -11.07 9.14 -20.26
CA SER A 325 -11.28 10.52 -20.76
C SER A 325 -12.69 10.81 -21.29
N SER A 326 -13.52 9.78 -21.51
CA SER A 326 -14.94 9.96 -21.82
C SER A 326 -15.83 10.05 -20.57
N ARG A 327 -15.39 9.47 -19.44
CA ARG A 327 -16.16 9.38 -18.18
C ARG A 327 -15.73 10.38 -17.11
N TYR A 328 -14.48 10.85 -17.15
CA TYR A 328 -13.88 11.72 -16.13
C TYR A 328 -13.34 13.03 -16.72
N ARG A 329 -13.27 14.08 -15.89
CA ARG A 329 -12.93 15.43 -16.35
C ARG A 329 -11.42 15.54 -16.59
N LYS A 330 -11.01 16.23 -17.65
CA LYS A 330 -9.59 16.39 -18.05
C LYS A 330 -8.66 16.78 -16.88
N LYS A 331 -9.07 17.76 -16.06
CA LYS A 331 -8.32 18.23 -14.89
C LYS A 331 -8.05 17.16 -13.81
N ASP A 332 -8.89 16.13 -13.75
CA ASP A 332 -8.81 15.04 -12.77
C ASP A 332 -7.96 13.88 -13.30
N LEU A 333 -7.48 13.98 -14.55
CA LEU A 333 -6.72 12.97 -15.28
C LEU A 333 -5.29 13.41 -15.63
N GLU A 334 -5.04 14.72 -15.82
CA GLU A 334 -3.78 15.23 -16.35
C GLU A 334 -2.55 14.86 -15.52
N SER A 335 -2.58 15.07 -14.21
CA SER A 335 -1.49 14.74 -13.29
C SER A 335 -1.23 13.23 -13.21
N ILE A 336 -2.31 12.43 -13.25
CA ILE A 336 -2.25 10.96 -13.23
C ILE A 336 -1.60 10.43 -14.51
N TRP A 337 -1.96 11.00 -15.68
CA TRP A 337 -1.37 10.59 -16.94
C TRP A 337 0.08 11.04 -17.10
N ASP A 338 0.49 12.19 -16.55
CA ASP A 338 1.90 12.58 -16.51
C ASP A 338 2.74 11.65 -15.62
N ASN A 339 2.28 11.39 -14.39
CA ASN A 339 2.90 10.39 -13.51
C ASN A 339 3.04 9.03 -14.20
N SER A 340 1.97 8.56 -14.84
CA SER A 340 1.95 7.30 -15.60
C SER A 340 2.91 7.30 -16.79
N ASN A 341 3.10 8.43 -17.48
CA ASN A 341 4.11 8.55 -18.55
C ASN A 341 5.53 8.42 -17.98
N ARG A 342 5.83 9.08 -16.86
CA ARG A 342 7.14 9.00 -16.18
C ARG A 342 7.43 7.60 -15.66
N VAL A 343 6.51 7.02 -14.90
CA VAL A 343 6.62 5.66 -14.35
C VAL A 343 6.76 4.61 -15.46
N SER A 344 6.01 4.74 -16.56
CA SER A 344 6.16 3.90 -17.75
C SER A 344 7.56 3.93 -18.37
N PHE A 345 8.13 5.12 -18.52
CA PHE A 345 9.46 5.30 -19.07
C PHE A 345 10.52 4.69 -18.14
N PHE A 346 10.44 4.97 -16.84
CA PHE A 346 11.37 4.40 -15.85
C PHE A 346 11.24 2.87 -15.78
N ALA A 347 10.03 2.32 -15.66
CA ALA A 347 9.78 0.87 -15.61
C ALA A 347 10.30 0.16 -16.86
N GLY A 348 10.06 0.74 -18.05
CA GLY A 348 10.58 0.24 -19.32
C GLY A 348 12.10 0.28 -19.46
N LYS A 349 12.78 1.18 -18.75
CA LYS A 349 14.25 1.26 -18.70
C LYS A 349 14.84 0.27 -17.69
N ILE A 350 14.21 0.14 -16.51
CA ILE A 350 14.60 -0.76 -15.42
C ILE A 350 14.46 -2.23 -15.85
N ALA A 351 13.33 -2.60 -16.47
CA ALA A 351 13.04 -3.96 -16.88
C ALA A 351 13.87 -4.48 -18.06
N ARG A 352 14.72 -3.65 -18.70
CA ARG A 352 15.42 -3.97 -19.96
C ARG A 352 16.23 -5.27 -19.94
N GLN A 353 16.85 -5.60 -18.81
CA GLN A 353 17.72 -6.78 -18.71
C GLN A 353 16.92 -8.09 -18.58
N ASP A 354 15.72 -8.02 -18.01
CA ASP A 354 14.81 -9.16 -17.95
C ASP A 354 14.12 -9.37 -19.32
N ALA A 355 13.71 -10.60 -19.63
CA ALA A 355 13.03 -10.90 -20.89
C ALA A 355 11.51 -10.77 -20.79
N TYR A 356 10.93 -11.06 -19.63
CA TYR A 356 9.50 -11.10 -19.38
C TYR A 356 8.97 -9.74 -18.91
N ALA A 357 9.60 -9.14 -17.90
CA ALA A 357 9.22 -7.83 -17.38
C ALA A 357 9.33 -6.74 -18.46
N ARG A 358 10.30 -6.84 -19.37
CA ARG A 358 10.48 -5.91 -20.50
C ARG A 358 9.26 -5.79 -21.40
N ASP A 359 8.54 -6.90 -21.63
CA ASP A 359 7.34 -6.92 -22.46
C ASP A 359 6.15 -6.21 -21.80
N PHE A 360 6.14 -6.04 -20.47
CA PHE A 360 4.98 -5.54 -19.73
C PHE A 360 5.23 -4.29 -18.87
N ALA A 361 6.47 -3.93 -18.55
CA ALA A 361 6.78 -2.89 -17.55
C ALA A 361 6.29 -1.49 -17.95
N SER A 362 6.50 -1.06 -19.19
CA SER A 362 6.02 0.25 -19.65
C SER A 362 4.50 0.35 -19.72
N VAL A 363 3.80 -0.71 -20.13
CA VAL A 363 2.32 -0.70 -20.17
C VAL A 363 1.73 -0.79 -18.78
N SER A 364 2.33 -1.58 -17.87
CA SER A 364 1.95 -1.60 -16.46
C SER A 364 2.12 -0.20 -15.83
N GLY A 365 3.24 0.47 -16.09
CA GLY A 365 3.48 1.85 -15.65
C GLY A 365 2.53 2.89 -16.28
N LEU A 366 1.96 2.64 -17.47
CA LEU A 366 0.92 3.49 -18.07
C LEU A 366 -0.47 3.30 -17.45
N LEU A 367 -0.69 2.20 -16.72
CA LEU A 367 -2.00 1.76 -16.23
C LEU A 367 -2.08 1.65 -14.70
N TYR A 368 -0.96 1.79 -13.97
CA TYR A 368 -0.89 1.56 -12.52
C TYR A 368 -1.88 2.40 -11.69
N GLU A 369 -2.10 3.67 -12.04
CA GLU A 369 -3.05 4.56 -11.35
C GLU A 369 -4.50 4.51 -11.92
N LEU A 370 -4.88 3.51 -12.73
CA LEU A 370 -6.25 3.37 -13.25
C LEU A 370 -7.32 3.43 -12.15
N GLY A 371 -7.14 2.69 -11.06
CA GLY A 371 -8.08 2.71 -9.93
C GLY A 371 -8.09 4.04 -9.17
N LYS A 372 -7.00 4.82 -9.25
CA LYS A 372 -6.87 6.10 -8.54
C LYS A 372 -7.77 7.16 -9.18
N ILE A 373 -7.94 7.10 -10.51
CA ILE A 373 -8.93 7.91 -11.24
C ILE A 373 -10.34 7.64 -10.70
N VAL A 374 -10.70 6.36 -10.54
CA VAL A 374 -12.02 5.95 -10.01
C VAL A 374 -12.22 6.51 -8.59
N LEU A 375 -11.25 6.34 -7.69
CA LEU A 375 -11.35 6.87 -6.32
C LEU A 375 -11.43 8.41 -6.27
N ILE A 376 -10.65 9.10 -7.12
CA ILE A 376 -10.69 10.58 -7.24
C ILE A 376 -12.05 11.07 -7.77
N SER A 377 -12.71 10.30 -8.64
CA SER A 377 -14.04 10.68 -9.15
C SER A 377 -15.13 10.66 -8.07
N LEU A 378 -14.97 9.79 -7.05
CA LEU A 378 -15.92 9.59 -5.97
C LEU A 378 -15.64 10.46 -4.74
N LYS A 379 -14.36 10.64 -4.38
CA LYS A 379 -13.92 11.36 -3.17
C LYS A 379 -12.62 12.17 -3.40
N PRO A 380 -12.64 13.21 -4.27
CA PRO A 380 -11.41 13.90 -4.68
C PRO A 380 -10.69 14.60 -3.51
N GLU A 381 -11.43 15.21 -2.57
CA GLU A 381 -10.85 15.93 -1.42
C GLU A 381 -10.14 14.96 -0.45
N LEU A 382 -10.70 13.77 -0.25
CA LEU A 382 -10.13 12.73 0.60
C LEU A 382 -8.87 12.13 -0.03
N ILE A 383 -8.92 11.77 -1.32
CA ILE A 383 -7.73 11.25 -2.01
C ILE A 383 -6.62 12.30 -2.05
N GLN A 384 -6.94 13.58 -2.29
CA GLN A 384 -5.95 14.66 -2.21
C GLN A 384 -5.30 14.73 -0.82
N LYS A 385 -6.08 14.67 0.27
CA LYS A 385 -5.53 14.67 1.64
C LYS A 385 -4.64 13.46 1.93
N ILE A 386 -4.96 12.30 1.36
CA ILE A 386 -4.11 11.11 1.43
C ILE A 386 -2.81 11.31 0.63
N GLN A 387 -2.85 11.95 -0.54
CA GLN A 387 -1.63 12.32 -1.27
C GLN A 387 -0.80 13.35 -0.48
N ASP A 388 -1.40 14.40 0.06
CA ASP A 388 -0.74 15.40 0.94
C ASP A 388 -0.02 14.76 2.12
N MET A 389 -0.55 13.66 2.68
CA MET A 389 0.13 12.90 3.74
C MET A 389 1.36 12.13 3.23
N LEU A 390 1.30 11.55 2.02
CA LEU A 390 2.47 10.92 1.37
C LEU A 390 3.54 11.97 1.07
N GLU A 391 3.16 13.10 0.47
CA GLU A 391 4.10 14.15 0.05
C GLU A 391 4.81 14.83 1.23
N ARG A 392 4.18 14.85 2.41
CA ARG A 392 4.78 15.34 3.67
C ARG A 392 5.51 14.25 4.46
N GLY A 393 5.77 13.08 3.86
CA GLY A 393 6.47 11.96 4.48
C GLY A 393 5.74 11.30 5.66
N ARG A 394 4.45 11.62 5.88
CA ARG A 394 3.66 11.14 7.03
C ARG A 394 3.21 9.68 6.88
N ILE A 395 3.24 9.16 5.65
CA ILE A 395 2.94 7.77 5.26
C ILE A 395 3.93 7.32 4.17
N ARG A 396 4.22 6.02 4.04
CA ARG A 396 5.16 5.47 3.03
C ARG A 396 4.51 5.02 1.73
N ASN A 397 3.20 4.80 1.75
CA ASN A 397 2.35 4.43 0.62
C ASN A 397 0.92 4.96 0.90
N THR A 398 0.02 4.92 -0.08
CA THR A 398 -1.34 5.49 0.05
C THR A 398 -2.44 4.44 0.09
N ALA A 399 -2.18 3.24 -0.45
CA ALA A 399 -3.11 2.13 -0.50
C ALA A 399 -3.71 1.83 0.88
N LEU A 400 -2.90 1.86 1.94
CA LEU A 400 -3.41 1.69 3.29
C LEU A 400 -4.43 2.78 3.67
N MET A 401 -4.11 4.05 3.48
CA MET A 401 -5.01 5.15 3.87
C MET A 401 -6.30 5.20 3.03
N GLU A 402 -6.23 4.67 1.80
CA GLU A 402 -7.40 4.48 0.92
C GLU A 402 -8.27 3.31 1.42
N GLU A 403 -7.66 2.16 1.73
CA GLU A 403 -8.32 0.99 2.34
C GLU A 403 -8.94 1.34 3.71
N VAL A 404 -8.26 2.19 4.50
CA VAL A 404 -8.78 2.77 5.74
C VAL A 404 -10.03 3.63 5.50
N ALA A 405 -10.05 4.46 4.47
CA ALA A 405 -11.05 5.52 4.31
C ALA A 405 -12.22 5.16 3.38
N LEU A 406 -12.03 4.15 2.53
CA LEU A 406 -12.95 3.72 1.47
C LEU A 406 -13.21 2.21 1.48
N GLY A 407 -12.49 1.44 2.29
CA GLY A 407 -12.54 -0.02 2.33
C GLY A 407 -11.82 -0.74 1.17
N ILE A 408 -11.29 0.00 0.21
CA ILE A 408 -10.56 -0.56 -0.94
C ILE A 408 -9.50 0.45 -1.44
N ALA A 409 -8.32 -0.06 -1.80
CA ALA A 409 -7.19 0.73 -2.28
C ALA A 409 -7.14 0.82 -3.81
N HIS A 410 -6.56 1.88 -4.38
CA HIS A 410 -6.46 2.03 -5.83
C HIS A 410 -5.74 0.92 -6.60
N PRO A 411 -4.74 0.19 -6.04
CA PRO A 411 -4.14 -0.97 -6.71
C PRO A 411 -5.17 -2.08 -6.96
N GLU A 412 -6.08 -2.30 -6.00
CA GLU A 412 -7.13 -3.31 -6.09
C GLU A 412 -8.22 -2.87 -7.10
N VAL A 413 -8.70 -1.62 -6.98
CA VAL A 413 -9.67 -1.04 -7.94
C VAL A 413 -9.14 -1.07 -9.36
N GLY A 414 -7.84 -0.79 -9.55
CA GLY A 414 -7.16 -0.85 -10.85
C GLY A 414 -7.02 -2.28 -11.38
N ALA A 415 -6.73 -3.25 -10.52
CA ALA A 415 -6.66 -4.66 -10.89
C ALA A 415 -8.04 -5.20 -11.30
N MET A 416 -9.08 -4.94 -10.51
CA MET A 416 -10.47 -5.31 -10.83
C MET A 416 -10.92 -4.72 -12.17
N LEU A 417 -10.55 -3.47 -12.48
CA LEU A 417 -10.86 -2.85 -13.77
C LEU A 417 -10.09 -3.51 -14.94
N ALA A 418 -8.81 -3.84 -14.73
CA ALA A 418 -8.00 -4.55 -15.72
C ALA A 418 -8.51 -5.99 -15.98
N GLU A 419 -8.98 -6.69 -14.95
CA GLU A 419 -9.61 -8.02 -15.04
C GLU A 419 -10.94 -7.95 -15.82
N ARG A 420 -11.79 -6.96 -15.54
CA ARG A 420 -13.04 -6.68 -16.29
C ARG A 420 -12.79 -6.35 -17.77
N TRP A 421 -11.67 -5.70 -18.08
CA TRP A 421 -11.20 -5.45 -19.44
C TRP A 421 -10.36 -6.59 -20.04
N GLN A 422 -10.24 -7.72 -19.33
CA GLN A 422 -9.53 -8.94 -19.75
C GLN A 422 -8.07 -8.67 -20.17
N PHE A 423 -7.40 -7.75 -19.46
CA PHE A 423 -5.99 -7.47 -19.67
C PHE A 423 -5.12 -8.66 -19.22
N PRO A 424 -3.91 -8.84 -19.79
CA PRO A 424 -2.98 -9.88 -19.38
C PRO A 424 -2.71 -9.91 -17.88
N GLU A 425 -2.66 -11.11 -17.32
CA GLU A 425 -2.36 -11.37 -15.90
C GLU A 425 -1.12 -10.62 -15.41
N ALA A 426 -0.10 -10.51 -16.25
CA ALA A 426 1.12 -9.74 -15.95
C ALA A 426 0.85 -8.26 -15.62
N ILE A 427 -0.09 -7.63 -16.32
CA ILE A 427 -0.50 -6.23 -16.09
C ILE A 427 -1.42 -6.16 -14.86
N VAL A 428 -2.37 -7.09 -14.72
CA VAL A 428 -3.26 -7.19 -13.55
C VAL A 428 -2.44 -7.28 -12.26
N GLN A 429 -1.51 -8.23 -12.20
CA GLN A 429 -0.62 -8.45 -11.04
C GLN A 429 0.33 -7.27 -10.80
N ALA A 430 0.84 -6.64 -11.86
CA ALA A 430 1.66 -5.43 -11.75
C ALA A 430 0.89 -4.22 -11.18
N ILE A 431 -0.39 -4.07 -11.51
CA ILE A 431 -1.27 -3.04 -10.93
C ILE A 431 -1.61 -3.41 -9.47
N ARG A 432 -2.05 -4.65 -9.23
CA ARG A 432 -2.48 -5.18 -7.92
C ARG A 432 -1.41 -5.04 -6.83
N PHE A 433 -0.18 -5.48 -7.12
CA PHE A 433 0.91 -5.52 -6.14
C PHE A 433 1.81 -4.27 -6.15
N GLN A 434 1.46 -3.21 -6.89
CA GLN A 434 2.29 -2.00 -7.04
C GLN A 434 2.69 -1.30 -5.71
N GLN A 435 1.93 -1.49 -4.62
CA GLN A 435 2.25 -0.95 -3.29
C GLN A 435 2.54 -2.04 -2.23
N LYS A 436 2.56 -3.32 -2.63
CA LYS A 436 2.85 -4.49 -1.78
C LYS A 436 3.93 -5.40 -2.44
N PRO A 437 5.09 -4.86 -2.88
CA PRO A 437 6.04 -5.56 -3.74
C PRO A 437 6.68 -6.80 -3.10
N LEU A 438 6.77 -6.88 -1.77
CA LEU A 438 7.28 -8.07 -1.07
C LEU A 438 6.31 -9.26 -1.11
N GLN A 439 5.03 -9.03 -1.43
CA GLN A 439 4.01 -10.07 -1.62
C GLN A 439 3.85 -10.48 -3.09
N ALA A 440 4.71 -9.95 -3.99
CA ALA A 440 4.61 -10.14 -5.43
C ALA A 440 4.73 -11.62 -5.86
N PRO A 441 3.71 -12.21 -6.49
CA PRO A 441 3.73 -13.62 -6.89
C PRO A 441 4.67 -13.88 -8.07
N GLU A 442 5.30 -15.05 -8.10
CA GLU A 442 5.99 -15.55 -9.30
C GLU A 442 4.97 -16.02 -10.36
N PRO A 443 5.26 -15.88 -11.68
CA PRO A 443 6.49 -15.35 -12.30
C PRO A 443 6.52 -13.81 -12.43
N PHE A 444 5.59 -13.10 -11.80
CA PHE A 444 5.39 -11.65 -11.99
C PHE A 444 6.30 -10.78 -11.13
N LYS A 445 7.00 -11.35 -10.14
CA LYS A 445 7.83 -10.65 -9.16
C LYS A 445 8.77 -9.62 -9.80
N ARG A 446 9.54 -10.00 -10.83
CA ARG A 446 10.50 -9.10 -11.49
C ARG A 446 9.82 -7.92 -12.20
N LEU A 447 8.61 -8.12 -12.72
CA LEU A 447 7.80 -7.06 -13.33
C LEU A 447 7.26 -6.11 -12.25
N ILE A 448 6.65 -6.63 -11.19
CA ILE A 448 6.13 -5.85 -10.06
C ILE A 448 7.25 -5.02 -9.42
N HIS A 449 8.42 -5.63 -9.18
CA HIS A 449 9.61 -4.95 -8.66
C HIS A 449 10.11 -3.83 -9.59
N SER A 450 10.04 -4.02 -10.93
CA SER A 450 10.44 -3.01 -11.91
C SER A 450 9.50 -1.80 -11.93
N VAL A 451 8.18 -2.04 -11.82
CA VAL A 451 7.16 -0.98 -11.73
C VAL A 451 7.25 -0.27 -10.39
N TYR A 452 7.45 -1.00 -9.29
CA TYR A 452 7.62 -0.41 -7.96
C TYR A 452 8.83 0.52 -7.87
N LEU A 453 10.01 0.07 -8.35
CA LEU A 453 11.21 0.90 -8.38
C LEU A 453 11.03 2.14 -9.27
N ALA A 454 10.28 2.03 -10.38
CA ALA A 454 9.92 3.17 -11.22
C ALA A 454 9.08 4.23 -10.50
N VAL A 455 8.09 3.81 -9.71
CA VAL A 455 7.29 4.71 -8.85
C VAL A 455 8.17 5.37 -7.79
N ARG A 456 9.06 4.60 -7.15
CA ARG A 456 9.99 5.14 -6.15
C ARG A 456 10.97 6.15 -6.75
N ILE A 457 11.47 5.91 -7.96
CA ILE A 457 12.31 6.88 -8.68
C ILE A 457 11.52 8.16 -8.99
N GLN A 458 10.30 8.07 -9.52
CA GLN A 458 9.43 9.24 -9.77
C GLN A 458 9.15 10.07 -8.51
N GLN A 459 9.04 9.42 -7.34
CA GLN A 459 8.87 10.09 -6.05
C GLN A 459 10.17 10.75 -5.57
N ALA A 460 11.32 10.09 -5.74
CA ALA A 460 12.63 10.63 -5.40
C ALA A 460 13.01 11.85 -6.27
N SER A 461 12.65 11.85 -7.56
CA SER A 461 12.75 13.01 -8.46
C SER A 461 12.07 14.27 -7.92
N GLY A 462 11.02 14.11 -7.11
CA GLY A 462 10.29 15.20 -6.46
C GLY A 462 10.80 15.55 -5.06
N GLY A 463 11.90 14.94 -4.59
CA GLY A 463 12.41 15.07 -3.23
C GLY A 463 11.52 14.43 -2.15
N LYS A 464 10.56 13.58 -2.52
CA LYS A 464 9.51 13.07 -1.61
C LYS A 464 9.94 11.83 -0.82
N ILE A 465 10.95 11.12 -1.29
CA ILE A 465 11.50 9.90 -0.65
C ILE A 465 13.01 9.80 -0.90
N ASP A 466 13.68 8.89 -0.17
CA ASP A 466 15.12 8.62 -0.28
C ASP A 466 15.42 7.13 -0.57
N TYR A 467 16.72 6.79 -0.56
CA TYR A 467 17.23 5.41 -0.69
C TYR A 467 16.72 4.45 0.40
N TYR A 468 16.54 4.92 1.63
CA TYR A 468 16.15 4.08 2.78
C TYR A 468 14.65 3.75 2.80
N SER A 469 13.83 4.54 2.09
CA SER A 469 12.43 4.24 1.82
C SER A 469 12.21 2.97 0.96
N ILE A 470 13.25 2.47 0.28
CA ILE A 470 13.18 1.32 -0.61
C ILE A 470 13.58 0.04 0.14
N GLU A 471 12.72 -0.96 0.03
CA GLU A 471 12.87 -2.29 0.60
C GLU A 471 14.19 -2.94 0.17
N GLU A 472 14.81 -3.59 1.16
CA GLU A 472 16.16 -4.16 1.05
C GLU A 472 16.28 -5.19 -0.08
N ASP A 473 15.22 -5.97 -0.31
CA ASP A 473 15.22 -7.02 -1.33
C ASP A 473 15.03 -6.45 -2.74
N ILE A 474 14.24 -5.39 -2.92
CA ILE A 474 14.15 -4.66 -4.20
C ILE A 474 15.49 -3.99 -4.50
N ARG A 475 16.18 -3.44 -3.49
CA ARG A 475 17.53 -2.88 -3.66
C ARG A 475 18.56 -3.94 -4.08
N LYS A 476 18.55 -5.13 -3.47
CA LYS A 476 19.40 -6.27 -3.88
C LYS A 476 19.09 -6.71 -5.31
N ASP A 477 17.81 -6.88 -5.63
CA ASP A 477 17.31 -7.32 -6.94
C ASP A 477 17.78 -6.42 -8.11
N PHE A 478 18.03 -5.13 -7.86
CA PHE A 478 18.56 -4.18 -8.86
C PHE A 478 19.99 -3.70 -8.60
N ALA A 479 20.73 -4.34 -7.68
CA ALA A 479 22.11 -3.99 -7.30
C ALA A 479 22.30 -2.51 -6.89
N ILE A 480 21.35 -1.98 -6.10
CA ILE A 480 21.37 -0.61 -5.58
C ILE A 480 21.88 -0.63 -4.13
N GLU A 481 23.20 -0.61 -3.97
CA GLU A 481 23.89 -0.84 -2.70
C GLU A 481 24.06 0.43 -1.84
N SER A 482 23.91 1.63 -2.43
CA SER A 482 24.18 2.90 -1.76
C SER A 482 23.24 4.05 -2.18
N PRO A 483 23.06 5.08 -1.32
CA PRO A 483 22.32 6.30 -1.69
C PRO A 483 22.86 7.00 -2.94
N ILE A 484 24.18 6.97 -3.16
CA ILE A 484 24.84 7.62 -4.30
C ILE A 484 24.47 6.92 -5.62
N GLN A 485 24.47 5.58 -5.65
CA GLN A 485 24.02 4.81 -6.82
C GLN A 485 22.53 5.06 -7.10
N PHE A 486 21.69 5.18 -6.07
CA PHE A 486 20.27 5.49 -6.25
C PHE A 486 20.05 6.91 -6.79
N GLN A 487 20.72 7.91 -6.23
CA GLN A 487 20.63 9.30 -6.71
C GLN A 487 21.07 9.42 -8.18
N GLY A 488 22.20 8.80 -8.55
CA GLY A 488 22.66 8.76 -9.94
C GLY A 488 21.73 7.98 -10.88
N LEU A 489 20.95 7.02 -10.37
CA LEU A 489 19.91 6.33 -11.12
C LEU A 489 18.70 7.24 -11.38
N VAL A 490 18.27 8.02 -10.38
CA VAL A 490 17.19 9.01 -10.50
C VAL A 490 17.56 10.10 -11.51
N GLU A 491 18.70 10.78 -11.30
CA GLU A 491 19.18 11.88 -12.15
C GLU A 491 19.36 11.47 -13.61
N ARG A 492 19.92 10.28 -13.85
CA ARG A 492 20.05 9.72 -15.21
C ARG A 492 18.69 9.47 -15.85
N LEU A 493 17.75 8.86 -15.14
CA LEU A 493 16.46 8.50 -15.72
C LEU A 493 15.58 9.73 -15.98
N ASP A 494 15.57 10.73 -15.10
CA ASP A 494 14.91 12.02 -15.39
C ASP A 494 15.55 12.72 -16.60
N SER A 495 16.89 12.76 -16.68
CA SER A 495 17.58 13.33 -17.84
C SER A 495 17.21 12.62 -19.14
N GLU A 496 17.17 11.27 -19.13
CA GLU A 496 16.71 10.48 -20.27
C GLU A 496 15.22 10.73 -20.59
N TYR A 497 14.36 11.00 -19.61
CA TYR A 497 12.93 11.30 -19.81
C TYR A 497 12.72 12.68 -20.46
N GLN A 498 13.39 13.71 -19.95
CA GLN A 498 13.33 15.06 -20.52
C GLN A 498 13.83 15.07 -21.97
N LEU A 499 14.96 14.41 -22.24
CA LEU A 499 15.50 14.24 -23.60
C LEU A 499 14.59 13.43 -24.54
N SER A 500 13.64 12.65 -24.00
CA SER A 500 12.66 11.92 -24.81
C SER A 500 11.44 12.77 -25.25
N GLY A 501 11.35 14.02 -24.80
CA GLY A 501 10.20 14.89 -25.03
C GLY A 501 9.06 14.67 -24.02
N GLY A 502 9.36 14.14 -22.83
CA GLY A 502 8.37 13.84 -21.79
C GLY A 502 7.90 15.05 -20.96
N GLY A 503 8.47 16.25 -21.18
CA GLY A 503 8.16 17.48 -20.44
C GLY A 503 7.55 18.60 -21.29
N ALA A 504 6.78 18.26 -22.34
CA ALA A 504 6.20 19.20 -23.32
C ALA A 504 4.79 18.80 -23.78
#